data_AF-A0AAP0L2N6-F1
#
_entry.id   AF-A0AAP0L2N6-F1
#
_cell.length_a   1.000
_cell.length_b   1.000
_cell.length_c   1.000
_cell.angle_alpha   90.00
_cell.angle_beta   90.00
_cell.angle_gamma   90.00
#
_symmetry.space_group_name_H-M   'P 1'
#
loop_
_entity.id
_entity.type
_entity.pdbx_description
1 polymer ?
#
loop_
_entity_poly.entity_id
_entity_poly.type
_entity_poly.pdbx_seq_one_letter_code
_entity_poly.pdbx_strand_id
1 'polypeptide(L)'
;MATYIFSCWKLTCESSKAVMNKMSSEGLNKGGYSVKVLALTDHDTMSGIPEAIEAAQRFDMKIIPGIAASRNNRTRFQFLGESGLEEPVHILAYYGSCGPAWYEELETCLSNIREGRYLRAKNMILKLNELKMPLKWEHVAKIAGNGVAPGRLHVARALVEAGHVENLKQAFNRYLYDGGPAYSTGNEPSAEEAVELIRRTGGFAALAHPWALKNPPPIIKRLKDAGLHGMEVYRGDGKLAAFNDLADRYNLVKVGGSDYHGRGNYDESDLGSVNLPVLAVHEFLKVARPIWCDAIKDILQHYVEEPSDLKVERLTRFWQMRNLKSISTASLCRDVVDMCLSTWLTPEERQAADIESLRSKLSHTSINGVVPALC
;
A
#
# COMPACT_ATOMS: atom_id res chain seq x y z
N MET A 1 -18.20 18.88 5.78
CA MET A 1 -17.81 17.46 5.94
C MET A 1 -16.65 17.20 5.02
N ALA A 2 -15.45 16.98 5.56
CA ALA A 2 -14.26 16.71 4.77
C ALA A 2 -13.90 15.23 4.94
N THR A 3 -13.94 14.48 3.85
CA THR A 3 -13.51 13.08 3.78
C THR A 3 -12.37 13.06 2.79
N TYR A 4 -11.19 12.68 3.24
CA TYR A 4 -10.00 12.60 2.40
C TYR A 4 -9.48 11.20 2.49
N ILE A 5 -9.22 10.56 1.35
CA ILE A 5 -8.42 9.34 1.28
C ILE A 5 -7.01 9.83 0.97
N PHE A 6 -6.06 9.53 1.84
CA PHE A 6 -4.65 9.81 1.61
C PHE A 6 -3.92 8.49 1.46
N SER A 7 -3.33 8.20 0.31
CA SER A 7 -2.18 7.28 0.26
C SER A 7 -1.00 7.94 0.98
N CYS A 8 -0.57 7.34 2.08
CA CYS A 8 0.67 7.69 2.76
C CYS A 8 1.72 6.64 2.40
N TRP A 9 2.82 7.08 1.81
CA TRP A 9 3.94 6.23 1.42
C TRP A 9 5.01 6.23 2.49
N LYS A 10 5.43 5.06 2.99
CA LYS A 10 6.73 5.04 3.66
C LYS A 10 7.53 3.77 3.41
N LEU A 11 8.83 4.01 3.37
CA LEU A 11 9.84 3.01 3.12
C LEU A 11 10.19 2.22 4.38
N THR A 12 9.62 2.50 5.57
CA THR A 12 10.10 1.89 6.83
C THR A 12 9.01 1.47 7.85
N CYS A 13 9.17 0.34 8.56
CA CYS A 13 8.24 -0.12 9.61
C CYS A 13 8.24 0.76 10.88
N GLU A 14 9.31 1.53 11.15
CA GLU A 14 9.37 2.48 12.28
C GLU A 14 8.41 3.68 12.11
N SER A 15 7.65 3.68 11.03
CA SER A 15 6.99 4.87 10.54
C SER A 15 5.48 4.89 10.61
N SER A 16 4.84 3.73 10.79
CA SER A 16 3.51 3.66 11.39
C SER A 16 3.56 4.48 12.68
N LYS A 17 4.54 4.21 13.57
CA LYS A 17 4.78 5.04 14.76
C LYS A 17 5.02 6.51 14.47
N ALA A 18 5.76 6.90 13.45
CA ALA A 18 5.98 8.33 13.14
C ALA A 18 4.72 9.04 12.59
N VAL A 19 3.97 8.38 11.71
CA VAL A 19 2.67 8.82 11.20
C VAL A 19 1.67 8.93 12.35
N MET A 20 1.60 7.90 13.20
CA MET A 20 0.70 7.82 14.34
C MET A 20 1.12 8.75 15.50
N ASN A 21 2.43 8.94 15.75
CA ASN A 21 2.95 9.89 16.74
C ASN A 21 2.67 11.33 16.30
N LYS A 22 2.85 11.65 15.02
CA LYS A 22 2.49 12.96 14.48
C LYS A 22 0.98 13.20 14.53
N MET A 23 0.17 12.18 14.22
CA MET A 23 -1.28 12.23 14.44
C MET A 23 -1.63 12.47 15.91
N SER A 24 -0.91 11.82 16.82
CA SER A 24 -1.14 11.90 18.27
C SER A 24 -0.67 13.19 18.92
N SER A 25 0.38 13.83 18.41
CA SER A 25 0.94 15.04 18.98
C SER A 25 0.31 16.32 18.41
N GLU A 26 -0.06 16.31 17.13
CA GLU A 26 -0.47 17.54 16.43
C GLU A 26 -1.97 17.63 16.15
N GLY A 27 -2.72 16.51 16.21
CA GLY A 27 -4.13 16.45 15.84
C GLY A 27 -4.36 17.08 14.46
N LEU A 28 -4.21 16.30 13.37
CA LEU A 28 -4.22 16.78 11.97
C LEU A 28 -5.39 17.73 11.63
N ASN A 29 -5.23 19.01 11.96
CA ASN A 29 -6.13 20.12 11.70
C ASN A 29 -5.35 21.15 10.88
N LYS A 30 -4.83 20.74 9.72
CA LYS A 30 -4.22 21.67 8.78
C LYS A 30 -5.31 22.29 7.92
N GLY A 31 -5.48 23.61 8.03
CA GLY A 31 -6.49 24.36 7.27
C GLY A 31 -7.93 24.27 7.80
N GLY A 32 -8.12 23.90 9.07
CA GLY A 32 -9.45 23.86 9.71
C GLY A 32 -10.28 22.60 9.44
N TYR A 33 -9.70 21.56 8.83
CA TYR A 33 -10.36 20.29 8.56
C TYR A 33 -9.59 19.11 9.18
N SER A 34 -10.32 18.18 9.79
CA SER A 34 -9.78 16.94 10.36
C SER A 34 -9.72 15.83 9.31
N VAL A 35 -8.61 15.10 9.21
CA VAL A 35 -8.52 13.89 8.37
C VAL A 35 -9.41 12.79 8.96
N LYS A 36 -10.33 12.23 8.16
CA LYS A 36 -11.28 11.18 8.59
C LYS A 36 -11.01 9.79 8.01
N VAL A 37 -10.32 9.72 6.88
CA VAL A 37 -9.93 8.46 6.23
C VAL A 37 -8.44 8.55 5.87
N LEU A 38 -7.72 7.44 5.95
CA LEU A 38 -6.32 7.35 5.57
C LEU A 38 -6.07 5.96 4.99
N ALA A 39 -5.22 5.86 3.97
CA ALA A 39 -4.65 4.59 3.54
C ALA A 39 -3.15 4.58 3.85
N LEU A 40 -2.71 3.60 4.65
CA LEU A 40 -1.28 3.32 4.80
C LEU A 40 -0.86 2.44 3.62
N THR A 41 0.08 2.91 2.80
CA THR A 41 0.56 2.20 1.60
C THR A 41 2.08 2.06 1.67
N ASP A 42 2.56 1.26 2.62
CA ASP A 42 4.00 0.98 2.75
C ASP A 42 4.52 0.16 1.58
N HIS A 43 5.83 0.28 1.33
CA HIS A 43 6.47 -0.41 0.22
C HIS A 43 6.51 -1.91 0.42
N ASP A 44 5.83 -2.62 -0.46
CA ASP A 44 5.88 -4.07 -0.59
C ASP A 44 5.61 -4.81 0.76
N THR A 45 4.82 -4.22 1.66
CA THR A 45 4.46 -4.80 2.96
C THR A 45 3.12 -4.28 3.49
N MET A 46 2.43 -5.11 4.26
CA MET A 46 1.23 -4.76 5.03
C MET A 46 1.49 -4.69 6.55
N SER A 47 2.75 -4.87 6.99
CA SER A 47 3.09 -5.06 8.40
C SER A 47 2.75 -3.88 9.32
N GLY A 48 2.72 -2.65 8.79
CA GLY A 48 2.40 -1.44 9.56
C GLY A 48 0.90 -1.20 9.76
N ILE A 49 0.04 -1.91 9.01
CA ILE A 49 -1.40 -1.63 8.98
C ILE A 49 -2.10 -1.93 10.32
N PRO A 50 -1.84 -3.05 11.03
CA PRO A 50 -2.48 -3.31 12.32
C PRO A 50 -2.22 -2.20 13.35
N GLU A 51 -0.97 -1.76 13.48
CA GLU A 51 -0.59 -0.66 14.38
C GLU A 51 -1.25 0.67 13.98
N ALA A 52 -1.35 0.94 12.67
CA ALA A 52 -2.03 2.13 12.16
C ALA A 52 -3.54 2.09 12.47
N ILE A 53 -4.18 0.93 12.33
CA ILE A 53 -5.61 0.76 12.67
C ILE A 53 -5.84 1.03 14.15
N GLU A 54 -5.02 0.42 15.02
CA GLU A 54 -5.12 0.57 16.48
C GLU A 54 -4.99 2.04 16.89
N ALA A 55 -3.95 2.72 16.41
CA ALA A 55 -3.75 4.12 16.76
C ALA A 55 -4.81 5.05 16.14
N ALA A 56 -5.40 4.71 14.98
CA ALA A 56 -6.49 5.48 14.39
C ALA A 56 -7.79 5.45 15.21
N GLN A 57 -7.98 4.42 16.06
CA GLN A 57 -9.14 4.35 16.96
C GLN A 57 -9.21 5.54 17.91
N ARG A 58 -8.06 6.06 18.34
CA ARG A 58 -7.95 7.21 19.27
C ARG A 58 -8.43 8.53 18.67
N PHE A 59 -8.45 8.64 17.34
CA PHE A 59 -8.69 9.91 16.63
C PHE A 59 -9.97 9.94 15.79
N ASP A 60 -10.83 8.94 15.97
CA ASP A 60 -12.03 8.76 15.15
C ASP A 60 -11.73 8.73 13.63
N MET A 61 -10.60 8.11 13.26
CA MET A 61 -10.16 7.99 11.87
C MET A 61 -10.36 6.57 11.37
N LYS A 62 -10.68 6.40 10.08
CA LYS A 62 -10.71 5.09 9.43
C LYS A 62 -9.42 4.84 8.64
N ILE A 63 -8.86 3.63 8.77
CA ILE A 63 -7.75 3.17 7.94
C ILE A 63 -8.28 2.27 6.83
N ILE A 64 -7.89 2.55 5.60
CA ILE A 64 -8.00 1.64 4.45
C ILE A 64 -6.68 0.86 4.39
N PRO A 65 -6.68 -0.48 4.57
CA PRO A 65 -5.50 -1.29 4.37
C PRO A 65 -4.96 -1.13 2.94
N GLY A 66 -3.68 -0.80 2.79
CA GLY A 66 -3.09 -0.62 1.47
C GLY A 66 -1.62 -0.99 1.37
N ILE A 67 -1.11 -1.03 0.14
CA ILE A 67 0.28 -1.38 -0.18
C ILE A 67 0.73 -0.53 -1.35
N ALA A 68 1.99 -0.08 -1.34
CA ALA A 68 2.64 0.48 -2.53
C ALA A 68 3.61 -0.56 -3.11
N ALA A 69 3.17 -1.29 -4.13
CA ALA A 69 3.99 -2.29 -4.81
C ALA A 69 4.92 -1.59 -5.82
N SER A 70 6.23 -1.68 -5.60
CA SER A 70 7.21 -1.09 -6.52
C SER A 70 7.66 -2.11 -7.55
N ARG A 71 7.54 -1.78 -8.83
CA ARG A 71 7.75 -2.72 -9.92
C ARG A 71 8.62 -2.12 -11.02
N ASN A 72 9.33 -2.99 -11.72
CA ASN A 72 10.05 -2.61 -12.93
C ASN A 72 9.10 -2.82 -14.12
N ASN A 73 9.11 -1.88 -15.06
CA ASN A 73 8.23 -1.94 -16.23
C ASN A 73 8.75 -2.89 -17.32
N ARG A 74 8.93 -4.18 -16.99
CA ARG A 74 9.37 -5.20 -17.95
C ARG A 74 8.22 -5.58 -18.89
N THR A 75 8.17 -4.99 -20.07
CA THR A 75 7.36 -5.53 -21.18
C THR A 75 8.24 -6.38 -22.10
N ARG A 76 7.87 -7.66 -22.28
CA ARG A 76 8.51 -8.63 -23.20
C ARG A 76 8.35 -8.33 -24.69
N PHE A 77 7.70 -7.22 -25.04
CA PHE A 77 7.56 -6.72 -26.41
C PHE A 77 8.06 -5.27 -26.46
N GLN A 78 9.38 -5.08 -26.38
CA GLN A 78 9.97 -3.84 -26.86
C GLN A 78 9.80 -3.80 -28.38
N PHE A 79 8.86 -2.98 -28.87
CA PHE A 79 9.14 -2.29 -30.12
C PHE A 79 10.36 -1.41 -29.83
N LEU A 80 11.45 -1.64 -30.56
CA LEU A 80 12.67 -0.84 -30.52
C LEU A 80 12.32 0.65 -30.70
N GLY A 81 12.18 1.34 -29.59
CA GLY A 81 12.19 2.80 -29.47
C GLY A 81 13.45 3.20 -28.69
N GLU A 82 14.06 4.31 -29.12
CA GLU A 82 15.49 4.66 -29.01
C GLU A 82 16.15 4.66 -27.61
N SER A 83 15.42 4.45 -26.51
CA SER A 83 16.03 4.45 -25.18
C SER A 83 16.08 3.10 -24.47
N GLY A 84 15.20 2.12 -24.73
CA GLY A 84 15.27 0.80 -24.07
C GLY A 84 15.34 0.79 -22.52
N LEU A 85 15.07 1.92 -21.85
CA LEU A 85 15.30 2.11 -20.42
C LEU A 85 14.10 1.61 -19.59
N GLU A 86 14.38 0.77 -18.60
CA GLU A 86 13.43 0.41 -17.54
C GLU A 86 13.14 1.65 -16.69
N GLU A 87 11.87 2.00 -16.49
CA GLU A 87 11.47 3.03 -15.51
C GLU A 87 10.66 2.40 -14.36
N PRO A 88 10.89 2.83 -13.10
CA PRO A 88 10.17 2.30 -11.97
C PRO A 88 8.71 2.75 -12.01
N VAL A 89 7.80 1.79 -11.93
CA VAL A 89 6.35 2.01 -11.88
C VAL A 89 5.85 1.53 -10.54
N HIS A 90 5.00 2.34 -9.90
CA HIS A 90 4.50 2.07 -8.58
C HIS A 90 2.98 1.90 -8.60
N ILE A 91 2.50 0.76 -8.11
CA ILE A 91 1.07 0.43 -8.08
C ILE A 91 0.60 0.40 -6.63
N LEU A 92 -0.40 1.20 -6.32
CA LEU A 92 -1.10 1.19 -5.04
C LEU A 92 -2.15 0.09 -5.07
N ALA A 93 -2.27 -0.62 -3.96
CA ALA A 93 -3.35 -1.54 -3.68
C ALA A 93 -4.14 -1.01 -2.49
N TYR A 94 -5.46 -1.02 -2.57
CA TYR A 94 -6.35 -0.73 -1.44
C TYR A 94 -7.32 -1.90 -1.22
N TYR A 95 -7.34 -2.44 -0.01
CA TYR A 95 -8.14 -3.58 0.38
C TYR A 95 -9.25 -3.18 1.36
N GLY A 96 -10.27 -4.05 1.46
CA GLY A 96 -11.34 -3.90 2.43
C GLY A 96 -10.86 -4.16 3.87
N SER A 97 -11.80 -4.08 4.82
CA SER A 97 -11.53 -4.30 6.24
C SER A 97 -10.97 -5.68 6.57
N CYS A 98 -11.25 -6.70 5.76
CA CYS A 98 -10.70 -8.06 5.95
C CYS A 98 -9.36 -8.27 5.24
N GLY A 99 -8.82 -7.26 4.56
CA GLY A 99 -7.60 -7.39 3.76
C GLY A 99 -7.81 -8.17 2.45
N PRO A 100 -6.73 -8.73 1.86
CA PRO A 100 -6.79 -9.49 0.62
C PRO A 100 -7.43 -10.86 0.81
N ALA A 101 -8.18 -11.32 -0.20
CA ALA A 101 -8.80 -12.65 -0.18
C ALA A 101 -7.79 -13.80 -0.20
N TRP A 102 -6.65 -13.58 -0.88
CA TRP A 102 -5.57 -14.55 -1.05
C TRP A 102 -4.27 -14.00 -0.45
N TYR A 103 -4.27 -13.80 0.87
CA TYR A 103 -3.18 -13.14 1.60
C TYR A 103 -1.83 -13.83 1.39
N GLU A 104 -1.77 -15.16 1.39
CA GLU A 104 -0.51 -15.92 1.28
C GLU A 104 0.13 -15.76 -0.09
N GLU A 105 -0.69 -15.70 -1.13
CA GLU A 105 -0.22 -15.47 -2.50
C GLU A 105 0.38 -14.07 -2.62
N LEU A 106 -0.33 -13.06 -2.11
CA LEU A 106 0.15 -11.68 -2.07
C LEU A 106 1.45 -11.59 -1.27
N GLU A 107 1.46 -12.10 -0.05
CA GLU A 107 2.60 -12.02 0.86
C GLU A 107 3.82 -12.78 0.32
N THR A 108 3.62 -13.91 -0.37
CA THR A 108 4.69 -14.62 -1.08
C THR A 108 5.32 -13.74 -2.17
N CYS A 109 4.49 -13.10 -2.99
CA CYS A 109 4.97 -12.15 -4.00
C CYS A 109 5.75 -10.99 -3.36
N LEU A 110 5.19 -10.38 -2.32
CA LEU A 110 5.80 -9.25 -1.62
C LEU A 110 7.13 -9.65 -0.94
N SER A 111 7.18 -10.82 -0.33
CA SER A 111 8.40 -11.38 0.27
C SER A 111 9.50 -11.56 -0.76
N ASN A 112 9.17 -12.10 -1.94
CA ASN A 112 10.13 -12.25 -3.03
C ASN A 112 10.68 -10.91 -3.52
N ILE A 113 9.84 -9.85 -3.59
CA ILE A 113 10.32 -8.49 -3.91
C ILE A 113 11.29 -8.01 -2.84
N ARG A 114 10.92 -8.15 -1.56
CA ARG A 114 11.75 -7.68 -0.43
C ARG A 114 13.09 -8.40 -0.43
N GLU A 115 13.12 -9.72 -0.62
CA GLU A 115 14.37 -10.49 -0.74
C GLU A 115 15.22 -10.02 -1.93
N GLY A 116 14.59 -9.79 -3.09
CA GLY A 116 15.25 -9.20 -4.25
C GLY A 116 15.88 -7.83 -3.95
N ARG A 117 15.21 -6.99 -3.16
CA ARG A 117 15.76 -5.70 -2.69
C ARG A 117 16.95 -5.88 -1.76
N TYR A 118 16.89 -6.82 -0.81
CA TYR A 118 18.01 -7.14 0.08
C TYR A 118 19.25 -7.55 -0.74
N LEU A 119 19.08 -8.48 -1.67
CA LEU A 119 20.16 -8.93 -2.56
C LEU A 119 20.71 -7.79 -3.41
N ARG A 120 19.82 -6.98 -3.99
CA ARG A 120 20.22 -5.80 -4.78
C ARG A 120 21.05 -4.84 -3.94
N ALA A 121 20.61 -4.50 -2.73
CA ALA A 121 21.34 -3.59 -1.84
C ALA A 121 22.72 -4.13 -1.45
N LYS A 122 22.83 -5.43 -1.11
CA LYS A 122 24.12 -6.08 -0.86
C LYS A 122 25.05 -5.97 -2.08
N ASN A 123 24.53 -6.23 -3.28
CA ASN A 123 25.31 -6.11 -4.51
C ASN A 123 25.77 -4.67 -4.78
N MET A 124 24.92 -3.66 -4.53
CA MET A 124 25.33 -2.25 -4.64
C MET A 124 26.47 -1.91 -3.68
N ILE A 125 26.41 -2.40 -2.44
CA ILE A 125 27.46 -2.19 -1.43
C ILE A 125 28.77 -2.84 -1.88
N LEU A 126 28.73 -4.08 -2.40
CA LEU A 126 29.93 -4.75 -2.93
C LEU A 126 30.59 -3.93 -4.05
N LYS A 127 29.81 -3.46 -5.01
CA LYS A 127 30.32 -2.59 -6.10
C LYS A 127 30.90 -1.28 -5.58
N LEU A 128 30.27 -0.64 -4.60
CA LEU A 128 30.80 0.58 -3.98
C LEU A 128 32.12 0.33 -3.24
N ASN A 129 32.25 -0.82 -2.57
CA ASN A 129 33.49 -1.22 -1.90
C ASN A 129 34.63 -1.42 -2.91
N GLU A 130 34.36 -2.01 -4.07
CA GLU A 130 35.32 -2.14 -5.18
C GLU A 130 35.76 -0.78 -5.71
N LEU A 131 34.84 0.19 -5.76
CA LEU A 131 35.10 1.59 -6.12
C LEU A 131 35.81 2.40 -5.01
N LYS A 132 36.33 1.73 -3.96
CA LYS A 132 37.01 2.34 -2.81
C LYS A 132 36.13 3.29 -1.98
N MET A 133 34.82 3.07 -2.00
CA MET A 133 33.82 3.78 -1.20
C MET A 133 33.19 2.82 -0.19
N PRO A 134 33.94 2.38 0.84
CA PRO A 134 33.51 1.31 1.73
C PRO A 134 32.22 1.69 2.47
N LEU A 135 31.22 0.81 2.39
CA LEU A 135 30.00 0.84 3.17
C LEU A 135 29.78 -0.50 3.88
N LYS A 136 29.25 -0.43 5.09
CA LYS A 136 28.87 -1.60 5.90
C LYS A 136 27.39 -1.91 5.73
N TRP A 137 27.05 -3.19 5.63
CA TRP A 137 25.66 -3.64 5.55
C TRP A 137 24.83 -3.13 6.73
N GLU A 138 25.40 -3.20 7.93
CA GLU A 138 24.75 -2.83 9.18
C GLU A 138 24.35 -1.35 9.19
N HIS A 139 25.14 -0.48 8.56
CA HIS A 139 24.83 0.95 8.44
C HIS A 139 23.66 1.17 7.48
N VAL A 140 23.69 0.56 6.29
CA VAL A 140 22.58 0.65 5.32
C VAL A 140 21.29 0.08 5.91
N ALA A 141 21.37 -1.05 6.61
CA ALA A 141 20.23 -1.68 7.28
C ALA A 141 19.69 -0.78 8.41
N LYS A 142 20.56 -0.14 9.20
CA LYS A 142 20.16 0.82 10.23
C LYS A 142 19.43 2.03 9.64
N ILE A 143 19.89 2.57 8.51
CA ILE A 143 19.20 3.68 7.82
C ILE A 143 17.83 3.25 7.29
N ALA A 144 17.72 2.01 6.81
CA ALA A 144 16.45 1.46 6.36
C ALA A 144 15.48 1.21 7.53
N GLY A 145 15.98 0.91 8.73
CA GLY A 145 15.17 0.60 9.90
C GLY A 145 14.74 -0.87 9.97
N ASN A 146 14.25 -1.28 11.14
CA ASN A 146 13.94 -2.69 11.40
C ASN A 146 12.79 -3.20 10.51
N GLY A 147 12.97 -4.38 9.91
CA GLY A 147 11.95 -5.04 9.08
C GLY A 147 11.81 -4.48 7.66
N VAL A 148 12.77 -3.67 7.22
CA VAL A 148 12.70 -2.91 5.97
C VAL A 148 13.72 -3.38 4.97
N ALA A 149 13.26 -3.76 3.78
CA ALA A 149 14.16 -4.11 2.68
C ALA A 149 14.87 -2.87 2.11
N PRO A 150 16.21 -2.75 2.21
CA PRO A 150 16.90 -1.54 1.77
C PRO A 150 16.82 -1.32 0.25
N GLY A 151 16.44 -0.11 -0.17
CA GLY A 151 16.47 0.31 -1.57
C GLY A 151 17.66 1.21 -1.92
N ARG A 152 17.74 1.66 -3.17
CA ARG A 152 18.76 2.60 -3.66
C ARG A 152 18.86 3.87 -2.81
N LEU A 153 17.73 4.38 -2.32
CA LEU A 153 17.69 5.57 -1.46
C LEU A 153 18.44 5.36 -0.14
N HIS A 154 18.35 4.18 0.48
CA HIS A 154 19.06 3.90 1.74
C HIS A 154 20.56 3.79 1.50
N VAL A 155 20.98 3.20 0.37
CA VAL A 155 22.40 3.19 -0.03
C VAL A 155 22.90 4.60 -0.35
N ALA A 156 22.11 5.42 -1.04
CA ALA A 156 22.44 6.82 -1.31
C ALA A 156 22.63 7.63 -0.02
N ARG A 157 21.75 7.43 0.97
CA ARG A 157 21.89 8.05 2.31
C ARG A 157 23.15 7.57 3.02
N ALA A 158 23.46 6.28 2.97
CA ALA A 158 24.69 5.75 3.56
C ALA A 158 25.95 6.34 2.91
N LEU A 159 25.93 6.58 1.59
CA LEU A 159 27.02 7.29 0.90
C LEU A 159 27.20 8.72 1.39
N VAL A 160 26.09 9.44 1.62
CA VAL A 160 26.12 10.80 2.16
C VAL A 160 26.64 10.80 3.59
N GLU A 161 26.08 9.96 4.47
CA GLU A 161 26.50 9.86 5.88
C GLU A 161 27.95 9.41 6.04
N ALA A 162 28.46 8.57 5.13
CA ALA A 162 29.86 8.16 5.10
C ALA A 162 30.81 9.21 4.49
N GLY A 163 30.30 10.34 4.01
CA GLY A 163 31.09 11.42 3.43
C GLY A 163 31.65 11.14 2.03
N HIS A 164 31.16 10.10 1.35
CA HIS A 164 31.62 9.74 0.00
C HIS A 164 30.98 10.60 -1.10
N VAL A 165 29.84 11.22 -0.81
CA VAL A 165 29.11 12.15 -1.68
C VAL A 165 28.47 13.26 -0.84
N GLU A 166 28.33 14.45 -1.42
CA GLU A 166 27.79 15.65 -0.77
C GLU A 166 26.29 15.58 -0.52
N ASN A 167 25.54 14.91 -1.40
CA ASN A 167 24.08 14.85 -1.34
C ASN A 167 23.52 13.67 -2.16
N LEU A 168 22.22 13.41 -1.99
CA LEU A 168 21.51 12.32 -2.68
C LEU A 168 21.57 12.45 -4.20
N LYS A 169 21.46 13.68 -4.72
CA LYS A 169 21.51 13.93 -6.17
C LYS A 169 22.85 13.50 -6.75
N GLN A 170 23.95 13.79 -6.05
CA GLN A 170 25.28 13.32 -6.46
C GLN A 170 25.39 11.79 -6.39
N ALA A 171 24.85 11.15 -5.34
CA ALA A 171 24.84 9.69 -5.21
C ALA A 171 24.14 9.00 -6.40
N PHE A 172 22.95 9.48 -6.76
CA PHE A 172 22.20 8.96 -7.89
C PHE A 172 22.89 9.26 -9.22
N ASN A 173 23.32 10.50 -9.47
CA ASN A 173 23.89 10.89 -10.76
C ASN A 173 25.23 10.22 -11.07
N ARG A 174 26.05 9.91 -10.05
CA ARG A 174 27.40 9.35 -10.27
C ARG A 174 27.47 7.83 -10.16
N TYR A 175 26.67 7.24 -9.29
CA TYR A 175 26.88 5.84 -8.88
C TYR A 175 25.64 4.96 -9.02
N LEU A 176 24.45 5.47 -8.66
CA LEU A 176 23.24 4.67 -8.46
C LEU A 176 22.16 4.84 -9.55
N TYR A 177 22.44 5.61 -10.60
CA TYR A 177 21.57 5.71 -11.79
C TYR A 177 21.46 4.37 -12.51
N ASP A 178 20.43 4.20 -13.34
CA ASP A 178 20.24 2.94 -14.08
C ASP A 178 21.41 2.68 -15.04
N GLY A 179 22.07 1.53 -14.88
CA GLY A 179 23.31 1.19 -15.59
C GLY A 179 24.59 1.83 -15.02
N GLY A 180 24.49 2.55 -13.89
CA GLY A 180 25.62 3.19 -13.25
C GLY A 180 26.60 2.22 -12.55
N PRO A 181 27.77 2.72 -12.12
CA PRO A 181 28.87 1.89 -11.61
C PRO A 181 28.48 0.98 -10.44
N ALA A 182 27.62 1.48 -9.54
CA ALA A 182 27.14 0.73 -8.38
C ALA A 182 25.72 0.19 -8.57
N TYR A 183 25.11 0.37 -9.73
CA TYR A 183 23.75 -0.07 -10.00
C TYR A 183 23.65 -1.60 -10.01
N SER A 184 22.55 -2.13 -9.50
CA SER A 184 22.25 -3.56 -9.50
C SER A 184 20.78 -3.75 -9.83
N THR A 185 20.46 -4.72 -10.68
CA THR A 185 19.08 -5.03 -11.10
C THR A 185 18.45 -6.08 -10.17
N GLY A 186 17.14 -6.02 -10.01
CA GLY A 186 16.33 -7.07 -9.38
C GLY A 186 15.53 -7.86 -10.41
N ASN A 187 14.87 -8.93 -9.94
CA ASN A 187 13.84 -9.66 -10.69
C ASN A 187 12.47 -9.38 -10.07
N GLU A 188 12.09 -8.11 -9.99
CA GLU A 188 10.71 -7.73 -9.69
C GLU A 188 9.79 -8.13 -10.87
N PRO A 189 8.56 -8.57 -10.61
CA PRO A 189 7.60 -8.79 -11.68
C PRO A 189 7.19 -7.45 -12.28
N SER A 190 6.59 -7.53 -13.47
CA SER A 190 6.08 -6.41 -14.23
C SER A 190 4.98 -5.65 -13.46
N ALA A 191 4.71 -4.43 -13.91
CA ALA A 191 3.65 -3.61 -13.34
C ALA A 191 2.26 -4.20 -13.67
N GLU A 192 2.11 -4.82 -14.85
CA GLU A 192 0.93 -5.54 -15.29
C GLU A 192 0.64 -6.76 -14.38
N GLU A 193 1.64 -7.61 -14.12
CA GLU A 193 1.51 -8.74 -13.18
C GLU A 193 1.11 -8.29 -11.77
N ALA A 194 1.60 -7.11 -11.33
CA ALA A 194 1.22 -6.55 -10.05
C ALA A 194 -0.25 -6.10 -10.02
N VAL A 195 -0.73 -5.44 -11.09
CA VAL A 195 -2.15 -5.08 -11.24
C VAL A 195 -3.03 -6.32 -11.22
N GLU A 196 -2.66 -7.36 -11.98
CA GLU A 196 -3.39 -8.63 -12.03
C GLU A 196 -3.45 -9.32 -10.67
N LEU A 197 -2.32 -9.38 -9.95
CA LEU A 197 -2.26 -9.94 -8.61
C LEU A 197 -3.15 -9.16 -7.62
N ILE A 198 -3.10 -7.82 -7.65
CA ILE A 198 -3.94 -6.98 -6.78
C ILE A 198 -5.42 -7.25 -7.05
N ARG A 199 -5.81 -7.35 -8.33
CA ARG A 199 -7.19 -7.65 -8.71
C ARG A 199 -7.63 -9.04 -8.23
N ARG A 200 -6.82 -10.07 -8.49
CA ARG A 200 -7.13 -11.45 -8.05
C ARG A 200 -7.23 -11.57 -6.54
N THR A 201 -6.43 -10.79 -5.81
CA THR A 201 -6.45 -10.77 -4.33
C THR A 201 -7.56 -9.87 -3.75
N GLY A 202 -8.44 -9.29 -4.57
CA GLY A 202 -9.58 -8.50 -4.10
C GLY A 202 -9.25 -7.05 -3.74
N GLY A 203 -8.22 -6.47 -4.37
CA GLY A 203 -7.77 -5.11 -4.13
C GLY A 203 -8.12 -4.13 -5.26
N PHE A 204 -8.26 -2.87 -4.89
CA PHE A 204 -8.31 -1.76 -5.85
C PHE A 204 -6.88 -1.37 -6.26
N ALA A 205 -6.48 -1.68 -7.50
CA ALA A 205 -5.21 -1.23 -8.08
C ALA A 205 -5.26 0.22 -8.63
N ALA A 206 -4.30 1.06 -8.24
CA ALA A 206 -4.12 2.43 -8.74
C ALA A 206 -2.66 2.76 -9.10
N LEU A 207 -2.43 3.56 -10.15
CA LEU A 207 -1.08 4.02 -10.50
C LEU A 207 -0.67 5.20 -9.59
N ALA A 208 0.43 5.05 -8.87
CA ALA A 208 1.00 6.11 -8.04
C ALA A 208 1.78 7.13 -8.89
N HIS A 209 1.69 8.40 -8.49
CA HIS A 209 2.49 9.52 -8.96
C HIS A 209 2.91 9.45 -10.46
N PRO A 210 1.94 9.35 -11.40
CA PRO A 210 2.23 9.15 -12.83
C PRO A 210 3.08 10.26 -13.45
N TRP A 211 3.16 11.43 -12.82
CA TRP A 211 4.06 12.53 -13.16
C TRP A 211 5.55 12.24 -13.01
N ALA A 212 5.92 11.17 -12.30
CA ALA A 212 7.31 10.72 -12.20
C ALA A 212 7.75 9.89 -13.42
N LEU A 213 6.81 9.45 -14.27
CA LEU A 213 7.11 8.66 -15.46
C LEU A 213 7.62 9.56 -16.59
N LYS A 214 8.60 9.07 -17.35
CA LYS A 214 9.14 9.74 -18.54
C LYS A 214 8.13 9.77 -19.68
N ASN A 215 7.39 8.66 -19.88
CA ASN A 215 6.35 8.57 -20.90
C ASN A 215 5.07 7.91 -20.36
N PRO A 216 4.22 8.65 -19.61
CA PRO A 216 3.05 8.09 -18.94
C PRO A 216 2.00 7.44 -19.86
N PRO A 217 1.56 8.03 -21.01
CA PRO A 217 0.37 7.55 -21.72
C PRO A 217 0.42 6.09 -22.19
N PRO A 218 1.52 5.56 -22.77
CA PRO A 218 1.61 4.15 -23.14
C PRO A 218 1.58 3.21 -21.93
N ILE A 219 2.18 3.60 -20.81
CA ILE A 219 2.20 2.83 -19.56
C ILE A 219 0.79 2.75 -18.98
N ILE A 220 0.11 3.89 -18.88
CA ILE A 220 -1.27 3.96 -18.39
C ILE A 220 -2.19 3.07 -19.22
N LYS A 221 -2.04 3.08 -20.56
CA LYS A 221 -2.82 2.20 -21.45
C LYS A 221 -2.58 0.72 -21.13
N ARG A 222 -1.32 0.27 -21.05
CA ARG A 222 -1.02 -1.14 -20.73
C ARG A 222 -1.55 -1.57 -19.36
N LEU A 223 -1.38 -0.72 -18.35
CA LEU A 223 -1.92 -1.01 -17.02
C LEU A 223 -3.44 -1.05 -17.03
N LYS A 224 -4.10 -0.17 -17.79
CA LYS A 224 -5.55 -0.21 -17.99
C LYS A 224 -5.99 -1.53 -18.61
N ASP A 225 -5.26 -2.00 -19.64
CA ASP A 225 -5.53 -3.29 -20.30
C ASP A 225 -5.35 -4.48 -19.33
N ALA A 226 -4.42 -4.39 -18.36
CA ALA A 226 -4.26 -5.36 -17.26
C ALA A 226 -5.34 -5.24 -16.17
N GLY A 227 -6.16 -4.19 -16.20
CA GLY A 227 -7.30 -3.98 -15.31
C GLY A 227 -7.10 -2.91 -14.23
N LEU A 228 -6.20 -1.95 -14.42
CA LEU A 228 -6.03 -0.83 -13.51
C LEU A 228 -7.37 -0.08 -13.29
N HIS A 229 -7.71 0.19 -12.02
CA HIS A 229 -8.96 0.84 -11.66
C HIS A 229 -8.83 2.37 -11.57
N GLY A 230 -7.68 2.87 -11.11
CA GLY A 230 -7.47 4.30 -10.90
C GLY A 230 -6.03 4.77 -11.05
N MET A 231 -5.81 6.07 -10.86
CA MET A 231 -4.49 6.68 -10.83
C MET A 231 -4.49 7.95 -9.98
N GLU A 232 -3.34 8.30 -9.42
CA GLU A 232 -3.17 9.54 -8.71
C GLU A 232 -3.22 10.75 -9.66
N VAL A 233 -4.05 11.72 -9.31
CA VAL A 233 -4.23 12.99 -10.04
C VAL A 233 -4.11 14.19 -9.12
N TYR A 234 -4.32 14.00 -7.81
CA TYR A 234 -4.21 15.03 -6.78
C TYR A 234 -2.90 14.88 -5.99
N ARG A 235 -2.19 15.98 -5.81
CA ARG A 235 -0.94 16.10 -5.05
C ARG A 235 -0.97 17.35 -4.16
N GLY A 236 0.06 17.58 -3.34
CA GLY A 236 0.10 18.68 -2.35
C GLY A 236 -0.02 20.08 -2.95
N ASP A 237 0.39 20.26 -4.21
CA ASP A 237 0.29 21.49 -4.99
C ASP A 237 -0.97 21.57 -5.87
N GLY A 238 -1.89 20.60 -5.73
CA GLY A 238 -3.21 20.61 -6.35
C GLY A 238 -3.45 19.47 -7.34
N LYS A 239 -4.43 19.70 -8.22
CA LYS A 239 -4.89 18.73 -9.22
C LYS A 239 -4.16 18.96 -10.54
N LEU A 240 -3.50 17.95 -11.09
CA LEU A 240 -2.77 18.08 -12.35
C LEU A 240 -3.69 17.86 -13.56
N ALA A 241 -3.93 18.91 -14.34
CA ALA A 241 -4.85 18.89 -15.48
C ALA A 241 -4.52 17.80 -16.51
N ALA A 242 -3.26 17.66 -16.91
CA ALA A 242 -2.84 16.64 -17.86
C ALA A 242 -3.16 15.20 -17.39
N PHE A 243 -2.98 14.90 -16.10
CA PHE A 243 -3.29 13.58 -15.54
C PHE A 243 -4.77 13.38 -15.29
N ASN A 244 -5.52 14.46 -15.03
CA ASN A 244 -6.97 14.41 -15.02
C ASN A 244 -7.53 13.95 -16.38
N ASP A 245 -7.05 14.54 -17.47
CA ASP A 245 -7.55 14.27 -18.82
C ASP A 245 -7.16 12.86 -19.28
N LEU A 246 -5.98 12.37 -18.86
CA LEU A 246 -5.59 10.98 -19.06
C LEU A 246 -6.47 10.02 -18.28
N ALA A 247 -6.79 10.33 -17.01
CA ALA A 247 -7.69 9.51 -16.21
C ALA A 247 -9.09 9.44 -16.85
N ASP A 248 -9.62 10.57 -17.34
CA ASP A 248 -10.89 10.62 -18.05
C ASP A 248 -10.85 9.81 -19.36
N ARG A 249 -9.79 9.96 -20.15
CA ARG A 249 -9.61 9.24 -21.42
C ARG A 249 -9.61 7.72 -21.24
N TYR A 250 -8.98 7.21 -20.19
CA TYR A 250 -8.88 5.77 -19.93
C TYR A 250 -9.94 5.25 -18.95
N ASN A 251 -10.91 6.08 -18.57
CA ASN A 251 -11.94 5.77 -17.58
C ASN A 251 -11.32 5.17 -16.29
N LEU A 252 -10.40 5.93 -15.70
CA LEU A 252 -9.70 5.61 -14.46
C LEU A 252 -10.20 6.54 -13.35
N VAL A 253 -10.45 5.95 -12.19
CA VAL A 253 -10.81 6.70 -10.98
C VAL A 253 -9.63 7.59 -10.55
N LYS A 254 -9.94 8.82 -10.17
CA LYS A 254 -8.96 9.83 -9.76
C LYS A 254 -8.76 9.76 -8.25
N VAL A 255 -7.57 9.36 -7.83
CA VAL A 255 -7.18 9.29 -6.41
C VAL A 255 -6.06 10.30 -6.09
N GLY A 256 -5.68 10.40 -4.82
CA GLY A 256 -4.61 11.29 -4.38
C GLY A 256 -4.00 10.86 -3.06
N GLY A 257 -2.76 11.29 -2.85
CA GLY A 257 -1.99 10.96 -1.67
C GLY A 257 -0.87 11.97 -1.47
N SER A 258 -0.48 12.17 -0.21
CA SER A 258 0.62 13.09 0.11
C SER A 258 1.98 12.50 -0.19
N ASP A 259 2.11 11.19 -0.36
CA ASP A 259 3.43 10.53 -0.52
C ASP A 259 4.37 10.89 0.65
N TYR A 260 3.81 10.95 1.88
CA TYR A 260 4.50 11.43 3.07
C TYR A 260 5.44 10.37 3.65
N HIS A 261 6.75 10.61 3.63
CA HIS A 261 7.75 9.72 4.20
C HIS A 261 8.36 10.20 5.53
N GLY A 262 7.76 11.19 6.20
CA GLY A 262 8.20 11.72 7.50
C GLY A 262 9.71 11.84 7.69
N ARG A 263 10.34 12.55 6.77
CA ARG A 263 11.79 12.81 6.70
C ARG A 263 12.21 14.01 7.57
N GLY A 264 11.24 14.81 8.04
CA GLY A 264 11.47 15.92 8.98
C GLY A 264 12.06 17.19 8.35
N ASN A 265 12.13 17.27 7.02
CA ASN A 265 12.66 18.39 6.25
C ASN A 265 11.57 19.06 5.41
N TYR A 266 11.79 20.34 5.07
CA TYR A 266 10.79 21.25 4.50
C TYR A 266 10.32 20.93 3.06
N ASP A 267 11.04 20.06 2.34
CA ASP A 267 10.76 19.74 0.93
C ASP A 267 9.82 18.52 0.75
N GLU A 268 9.27 17.98 1.83
CA GLU A 268 8.34 16.85 1.79
C GLU A 268 6.89 17.31 1.96
N SER A 269 6.00 16.76 1.13
CA SER A 269 4.56 16.92 1.28
C SER A 269 4.10 16.38 2.63
N ASP A 270 3.52 17.25 3.45
CA ASP A 270 3.08 16.81 4.78
C ASP A 270 1.89 15.86 4.71
N LEU A 271 1.74 15.03 5.72
CA LEU A 271 0.58 14.19 5.90
C LEU A 271 -0.69 15.05 5.91
N GLY A 272 -1.69 14.64 5.13
CA GLY A 272 -2.94 15.37 5.03
C GLY A 272 -2.91 16.61 4.10
N SER A 273 -1.79 16.90 3.44
CA SER A 273 -1.63 18.12 2.61
C SER A 273 -2.42 18.11 1.29
N VAL A 274 -2.82 16.93 0.80
CA VAL A 274 -3.55 16.76 -0.46
C VAL A 274 -5.07 16.85 -0.26
N ASN A 275 -5.67 17.94 -0.72
CA ASN A 275 -7.12 18.10 -0.64
C ASN A 275 -7.81 17.25 -1.74
N LEU A 276 -8.38 16.10 -1.34
CA LEU A 276 -9.15 15.23 -2.25
C LEU A 276 -10.64 15.59 -2.21
N PRO A 277 -11.29 15.97 -3.33
CA PRO A 277 -12.71 16.30 -3.33
C PRO A 277 -13.56 15.12 -2.83
N VAL A 278 -14.63 15.41 -2.06
CA VAL A 278 -15.56 14.37 -1.56
C VAL A 278 -16.12 13.53 -2.71
N LEU A 279 -16.38 14.15 -3.86
CA LEU A 279 -16.80 13.44 -5.07
C LEU A 279 -15.75 12.42 -5.55
N ALA A 280 -14.46 12.72 -5.46
CA ALA A 280 -13.42 11.77 -5.84
C ALA A 280 -13.37 10.56 -4.89
N VAL A 281 -13.58 10.79 -3.58
CA VAL A 281 -13.73 9.71 -2.60
C VAL A 281 -14.97 8.86 -2.90
N HIS A 282 -16.08 9.49 -3.25
CA HIS A 282 -17.31 8.81 -3.61
C HIS A 282 -17.14 7.92 -4.86
N GLU A 283 -16.53 8.44 -5.93
CA GLU A 283 -16.24 7.66 -7.14
C GLU A 283 -15.25 6.52 -6.87
N PHE A 284 -14.26 6.73 -5.99
CA PHE A 284 -13.40 5.64 -5.52
C PHE A 284 -14.21 4.55 -4.82
N LEU A 285 -15.05 4.90 -3.85
CA LEU A 285 -15.82 3.92 -3.07
C LEU A 285 -16.86 3.18 -3.93
N LYS A 286 -17.44 3.83 -4.96
CA LYS A 286 -18.33 3.15 -5.92
C LYS A 286 -17.67 1.97 -6.62
N VAL A 287 -16.38 2.06 -6.91
CA VAL A 287 -15.62 0.99 -7.58
C VAL A 287 -14.99 0.04 -6.57
N ALA A 288 -14.46 0.56 -5.45
CA ALA A 288 -13.75 -0.23 -4.46
C ALA A 288 -14.68 -1.13 -3.62
N ARG A 289 -15.90 -0.68 -3.27
CA ARG A 289 -16.81 -1.44 -2.40
C ARG A 289 -17.24 -2.79 -2.98
N PRO A 290 -17.68 -2.89 -4.26
CA PRO A 290 -18.00 -4.19 -4.84
C PRO A 290 -16.78 -5.15 -4.82
N ILE A 291 -15.60 -4.65 -5.18
CA ILE A 291 -14.35 -5.43 -5.16
C ILE A 291 -14.08 -5.97 -3.75
N TRP A 292 -14.19 -5.12 -2.73
CA TRP A 292 -13.99 -5.53 -1.34
C TRP A 292 -15.08 -6.46 -0.84
N CYS A 293 -16.33 -6.27 -1.28
CA CYS A 293 -17.46 -7.13 -0.93
C CYS A 293 -17.20 -8.56 -1.43
N ASP A 294 -16.82 -8.71 -2.69
CA ASP A 294 -16.51 -10.02 -3.28
C ASP A 294 -15.29 -10.66 -2.59
N ALA A 295 -14.25 -9.87 -2.29
CA ALA A 295 -13.11 -10.36 -1.51
C ALA A 295 -13.52 -10.86 -0.11
N ILE A 296 -14.39 -10.14 0.58
CA ILE A 296 -14.91 -10.55 1.90
C ILE A 296 -15.72 -11.84 1.78
N LYS A 297 -16.55 -11.99 0.74
CA LYS A 297 -17.30 -13.23 0.50
C LYS A 297 -16.36 -14.41 0.29
N ASP A 298 -15.30 -14.23 -0.50
CA ASP A 298 -14.30 -15.28 -0.76
C ASP A 298 -13.59 -15.71 0.54
N ILE A 299 -13.17 -14.75 1.38
CA ILE A 299 -12.53 -15.05 2.67
C ILE A 299 -13.49 -15.82 3.58
N LEU A 300 -14.75 -15.36 3.67
CA LEU A 300 -15.76 -16.01 4.51
C LEU A 300 -16.07 -17.42 4.00
N GLN A 301 -16.18 -17.62 2.69
CA GLN A 301 -16.43 -18.94 2.10
C GLN A 301 -15.26 -19.92 2.38
N HIS A 302 -14.01 -19.49 2.22
CA HIS A 302 -12.82 -20.29 2.57
C HIS A 302 -12.71 -20.61 4.06
N TYR A 303 -13.20 -19.71 4.91
CA TYR A 303 -13.29 -19.94 6.35
C TYR A 303 -14.35 -20.99 6.69
N VAL A 304 -15.53 -20.92 6.06
CA VAL A 304 -16.61 -21.91 6.24
C VAL A 304 -16.16 -23.32 5.85
N GLU A 305 -15.42 -23.44 4.75
CA GLU A 305 -14.98 -24.73 4.21
C GLU A 305 -13.95 -25.42 5.11
N GLU A 306 -13.09 -24.66 5.77
CA GLU A 306 -12.04 -25.20 6.64
C GLU A 306 -11.72 -24.19 7.75
N PRO A 307 -12.47 -24.21 8.87
CA PRO A 307 -12.27 -23.27 9.97
C PRO A 307 -10.97 -23.56 10.73
N SER A 308 -10.21 -22.50 11.04
CA SER A 308 -8.99 -22.59 11.86
C SER A 308 -8.67 -21.26 12.57
N ASP A 309 -7.97 -21.33 13.69
CA ASP A 309 -7.55 -20.14 14.46
C ASP A 309 -6.69 -19.19 13.61
N LEU A 310 -5.82 -19.73 12.76
CA LEU A 310 -5.01 -18.95 11.84
C LEU A 310 -5.86 -18.13 10.85
N LYS A 311 -6.97 -18.69 10.35
CA LYS A 311 -7.89 -17.97 9.48
C LYS A 311 -8.70 -16.92 10.24
N VAL A 312 -9.05 -17.17 11.51
CA VAL A 312 -9.68 -16.14 12.37
C VAL A 312 -8.73 -14.98 12.63
N GLU A 313 -7.47 -15.25 12.97
CA GLU A 313 -6.45 -14.21 13.15
C GLU A 313 -6.26 -13.38 11.86
N ARG A 314 -6.25 -14.03 10.69
CA ARG A 314 -6.17 -13.34 9.39
C ARG A 314 -7.38 -12.46 9.11
N LEU A 315 -8.58 -13.01 9.33
CA LEU A 315 -9.85 -12.28 9.20
C LEU A 315 -9.83 -11.00 10.04
N THR A 316 -9.37 -11.10 11.29
CA THR A 316 -9.39 -10.00 12.25
C THR A 316 -8.19 -9.04 12.15
N ARG A 317 -7.13 -9.44 11.42
CA ARG A 317 -5.84 -8.73 11.33
C ARG A 317 -5.97 -7.25 10.94
N PHE A 318 -6.94 -6.92 10.09
CA PHE A 318 -7.15 -5.57 9.57
C PHE A 318 -8.44 -4.92 10.09
N TRP A 319 -9.04 -5.47 11.16
CA TRP A 319 -10.25 -4.91 11.74
C TRP A 319 -9.98 -3.74 12.66
N GLN A 320 -10.76 -2.68 12.47
CA GLN A 320 -10.85 -1.59 13.42
C GLN A 320 -11.87 -1.95 14.52
N MET A 321 -11.43 -2.76 15.48
CA MET A 321 -12.24 -3.23 16.62
C MET A 321 -12.52 -2.08 17.59
N ARG A 322 -13.60 -1.31 17.39
CA ARG A 322 -14.08 -0.37 18.42
C ARG A 322 -14.90 -1.13 19.46
N ASN A 323 -14.47 -1.10 20.72
CA ASN A 323 -15.26 -1.47 21.90
C ASN A 323 -15.81 -2.91 21.95
N LEU A 324 -14.98 -3.92 21.66
CA LEU A 324 -15.36 -5.32 21.92
C LEU A 324 -14.67 -5.81 23.19
N LYS A 325 -15.26 -5.44 24.34
CA LYS A 325 -14.96 -6.12 25.60
C LYS A 325 -15.52 -7.54 25.51
N SER A 326 -14.61 -8.52 25.38
CA SER A 326 -14.85 -9.97 25.45
C SER A 326 -16.10 -10.48 24.70
N ILE A 327 -16.00 -10.64 23.37
CA ILE A 327 -16.93 -11.52 22.64
C ILE A 327 -16.54 -12.98 22.94
N SER A 328 -17.51 -13.79 23.33
CA SER A 328 -17.31 -15.25 23.39
C SER A 328 -17.17 -15.81 21.98
N THR A 329 -16.31 -16.81 21.81
CA THR A 329 -15.96 -17.40 20.51
C THR A 329 -17.17 -17.95 19.74
N ALA A 330 -18.24 -18.32 20.46
CA ALA A 330 -19.53 -18.74 19.88
C ALA A 330 -20.44 -17.59 19.40
N SER A 331 -20.31 -16.35 19.92
CA SER A 331 -21.01 -15.17 19.37
C SER A 331 -20.26 -14.55 18.20
N LEU A 332 -18.93 -14.73 18.17
CA LEU A 332 -18.04 -14.24 17.13
C LEU A 332 -18.51 -14.64 15.72
N CYS A 333 -18.84 -15.91 15.43
CA CYS A 333 -19.26 -16.34 14.08
C CYS A 333 -20.39 -15.52 13.45
N ARG A 334 -21.44 -15.20 14.23
CA ARG A 334 -22.59 -14.43 13.74
C ARG A 334 -22.24 -12.96 13.59
N ASP A 335 -21.54 -12.42 14.59
CA ASP A 335 -21.19 -11.00 14.62
C ASP A 335 -20.09 -10.66 13.61
N VAL A 336 -19.21 -11.61 13.28
CA VAL A 336 -18.08 -11.45 12.33
C VAL A 336 -18.56 -11.03 10.96
N VAL A 337 -19.61 -11.65 10.44
CA VAL A 337 -20.14 -11.27 9.12
C VAL A 337 -20.62 -9.83 9.15
N ASP A 338 -21.39 -9.44 10.16
CA ASP A 338 -21.90 -8.07 10.28
C ASP A 338 -20.77 -7.06 10.56
N MET A 339 -19.73 -7.45 11.29
CA MET A 339 -18.53 -6.65 11.52
C MET A 339 -17.70 -6.44 10.25
N CYS A 340 -17.42 -7.51 9.49
CA CYS A 340 -16.72 -7.48 8.20
C CYS A 340 -17.42 -6.54 7.22
N LEU A 341 -18.75 -6.63 7.17
CA LEU A 341 -19.55 -5.95 6.18
C LEU A 341 -19.89 -4.49 6.58
N SER A 342 -19.91 -4.15 7.87
CA SER A 342 -20.34 -2.83 8.36
C SER A 342 -19.35 -1.68 8.15
N THR A 343 -18.08 -1.96 7.89
CA THR A 343 -17.04 -0.91 7.90
C THR A 343 -17.02 -0.07 6.62
N TRP A 344 -17.38 -0.69 5.48
CA TRP A 344 -17.28 -0.08 4.15
C TRP A 344 -18.51 -0.27 3.25
N LEU A 345 -19.39 -1.25 3.50
CA LEU A 345 -20.52 -1.56 2.62
C LEU A 345 -21.80 -0.82 3.02
N THR A 346 -22.61 -0.50 2.02
CA THR A 346 -23.95 0.07 2.15
C THR A 346 -24.94 -0.94 2.76
N PRO A 347 -26.04 -0.52 3.40
CA PRO A 347 -27.09 -1.43 3.86
C PRO A 347 -27.56 -2.43 2.78
N GLU A 348 -27.69 -1.97 1.54
CA GLU A 348 -28.14 -2.77 0.40
C GLU A 348 -27.10 -3.85 0.04
N GLU A 349 -25.82 -3.48 -0.05
CA GLU A 349 -24.72 -4.42 -0.29
C GLU A 349 -24.63 -5.49 0.82
N ARG A 350 -25.03 -5.17 2.05
CA ARG A 350 -25.02 -6.09 3.22
C ARG A 350 -26.20 -7.07 3.25
N GLN A 351 -27.22 -6.84 2.43
CA GLN A 351 -28.44 -7.65 2.35
C GLN A 351 -28.50 -8.45 1.04
N ALA A 352 -27.39 -8.53 0.30
CA ALA A 352 -27.31 -9.36 -0.90
C ALA A 352 -27.58 -10.85 -0.56
N ALA A 353 -28.32 -11.54 -1.42
CA ALA A 353 -28.82 -12.90 -1.15
C ALA A 353 -27.69 -13.94 -0.93
N ASP A 354 -26.54 -13.72 -1.55
CA ASP A 354 -25.33 -14.52 -1.38
C ASP A 354 -24.70 -14.34 0.02
N ILE A 355 -24.71 -13.11 0.55
CA ILE A 355 -24.30 -12.82 1.94
C ILE A 355 -25.24 -13.48 2.94
N GLU A 356 -26.55 -13.46 2.68
CA GLU A 356 -27.52 -14.12 3.56
C GLU A 356 -27.34 -15.65 3.57
N SER A 357 -27.01 -16.23 2.41
CA SER A 357 -26.61 -17.65 2.31
C SER A 357 -25.35 -17.95 3.13
N LEU A 358 -24.32 -17.10 3.05
CA LEU A 358 -23.11 -17.23 3.87
C LEU A 358 -23.40 -17.10 5.37
N ARG A 359 -24.25 -16.15 5.79
CA ARG A 359 -24.69 -16.01 7.18
C ARG A 359 -25.34 -17.30 7.69
N SER A 360 -26.24 -17.89 6.89
CA SER A 360 -26.90 -19.14 7.24
C SER A 360 -25.87 -20.27 7.42
N LYS A 361 -24.93 -20.45 6.49
CA LYS A 361 -23.88 -21.46 6.60
C LYS A 361 -23.01 -21.28 7.84
N LEU A 362 -22.56 -20.06 8.11
CA LEU A 362 -21.72 -19.71 9.27
C LEU A 362 -22.41 -19.93 10.61
N SER A 363 -23.74 -19.76 10.67
CA SER A 363 -24.52 -20.00 11.89
C SER A 363 -24.50 -21.46 12.36
N HIS A 364 -24.10 -22.39 11.49
CA HIS A 364 -23.97 -23.82 11.76
C HIS A 364 -22.52 -24.29 11.96
N THR A 365 -21.53 -23.41 11.80
CA THR A 365 -20.11 -23.73 12.00
C THR A 365 -19.72 -23.49 13.46
N SER A 366 -19.26 -24.53 14.16
CA SER A 366 -18.82 -24.44 15.57
C SER A 366 -17.32 -24.16 15.66
N ILE A 367 -16.91 -23.15 16.45
CA ILE A 367 -15.50 -22.80 16.69
C ILE A 367 -15.03 -23.44 18.01
N ASN A 368 -13.97 -24.25 17.95
CA ASN A 368 -13.18 -24.65 19.12
C ASN A 368 -11.86 -23.87 19.12
N GLY A 369 -11.87 -22.60 19.53
CA GLY A 369 -10.67 -21.77 19.43
C GLY A 369 -10.83 -20.43 20.15
N VAL A 370 -9.78 -19.97 20.83
CA VAL A 370 -9.72 -18.76 21.65
C VAL A 370 -9.24 -17.60 20.78
N VAL A 371 -10.03 -16.53 20.64
CA VAL A 371 -9.52 -15.26 20.11
C VAL A 371 -8.60 -14.67 21.17
N PRO A 372 -7.30 -14.42 20.89
CA PRO A 372 -6.46 -13.70 21.84
C PRO A 372 -7.08 -12.34 22.09
N ALA A 373 -7.21 -11.95 23.37
CA ALA A 373 -7.47 -10.56 23.69
C ALA A 373 -6.30 -9.74 23.13
N LEU A 374 -6.55 -8.94 22.09
CA LEU A 374 -5.62 -7.90 21.67
C LEU A 374 -5.64 -6.84 22.77
N CYS A 375 -4.61 -6.86 23.63
CA CYS A 375 -4.34 -5.85 24.65
C CYS A 375 -3.95 -4.51 24.03
#